data_AF-A0A7S0B959-F1
#
_entry.id   AF-A0A7S0B959-F1
#
_cell.length_a   1.000
_cell.length_b   1.000
_cell.length_c   1.000
_cell.angle_alpha   90.00
_cell.angle_beta   90.00
_cell.angle_gamma   90.00
#
_symmetry.space_group_name_H-M   'P 1'
#
loop_
_entity.id
_entity.type
_entity.pdbx_description
1 polymer ?
#
loop_
_entity_poly.entity_id
_entity_poly.type
_entity_poly.pdbx_seq_one_letter_code
_entity_poly.pdbx_strand_id
1 'polypeptide(L)'
;MRECLPAGPQQQQLQQAAERPGPGADAGEGPAGVHEESLLNLAAGREVKIALLRNMCVLADSFGRDDTHNFLLPYLISFMNDPAWEVRAAFCEEAALLPKKVGQVSTEGIIWPCYEQALLDQEERVLRAALRGLAALASQRVLRRQSLVTVATKVAPLLVHPSPAIRQCATQVLGALGTQLSAVDQYVFVMPAVQPFLKIEVSGLEAIC
;
A
#
# COMPACT_ATOMS: atom_id res chain seq x y z
N MET A 1 63.61 32.33 -22.54
CA MET A 1 64.68 31.58 -21.84
C MET A 1 64.44 31.71 -20.34
N ARG A 2 63.96 30.65 -19.71
CA ARG A 2 63.89 30.49 -18.25
C ARG A 2 64.46 29.12 -17.93
N GLU A 3 65.49 29.12 -17.10
CA GLU A 3 66.26 27.95 -16.68
C GLU A 3 65.41 27.03 -15.79
N CYS A 4 65.41 25.73 -16.10
CA CYS A 4 64.93 24.68 -15.20
C CYS A 4 66.09 24.23 -14.30
N LEU A 5 65.98 24.45 -13.00
CA LEU A 5 66.83 23.82 -11.97
C LEU A 5 66.28 22.40 -11.65
N PRO A 6 67.13 21.40 -11.40
CA PRO A 6 66.71 20.02 -11.19
C PRO A 6 66.19 19.78 -9.75
N ALA A 7 65.09 19.04 -9.64
CA ALA A 7 64.55 18.56 -8.38
C ALA A 7 65.42 17.43 -7.79
N GLY A 8 65.68 17.50 -6.49
CA GLY A 8 66.56 16.59 -5.75
C GLY A 8 66.01 15.17 -5.51
N PRO A 9 66.84 14.27 -4.95
CA PRO A 9 66.64 12.82 -4.97
C PRO A 9 65.62 12.28 -3.96
N GLN A 10 64.76 13.11 -3.37
CA GLN A 10 63.80 12.71 -2.33
C GLN A 10 62.40 12.34 -2.85
N GLN A 11 62.10 12.57 -4.13
CA GLN A 11 60.79 12.19 -4.71
C GLN A 11 60.73 10.76 -5.27
N GLN A 12 61.87 10.06 -5.36
CA GLN A 12 61.92 8.73 -5.99
C GLN A 12 61.69 7.56 -5.01
N GLN A 13 61.64 7.83 -3.70
CA GLN A 13 61.41 6.81 -2.65
C GLN A 13 59.95 6.67 -2.19
N LEU A 14 59.05 7.58 -2.60
CA LEU A 14 57.61 7.49 -2.25
C LEU A 14 56.77 6.73 -3.29
N GLN A 15 57.37 6.26 -4.39
CA GLN A 15 56.64 5.64 -5.51
C GLN A 15 56.92 4.14 -5.71
N GLN A 16 57.72 3.51 -4.84
CA GLN A 16 58.05 2.07 -4.91
C GLN A 16 57.45 1.22 -3.77
N ALA A 17 56.42 1.72 -3.08
CA ALA A 17 55.67 0.94 -2.08
C ALA A 17 54.40 0.28 -2.65
N ALA A 18 54.12 0.46 -3.95
CA ALA A 18 53.14 -0.34 -4.68
C ALA A 18 53.88 -1.53 -5.34
N GLU A 19 53.29 -2.73 -5.24
CA GLU A 19 53.75 -4.01 -5.80
C GLU A 19 54.57 -4.92 -4.86
N ARG A 20 53.84 -5.66 -4.01
CA ARG A 20 54.22 -7.03 -3.65
C ARG A 20 53.01 -7.95 -3.81
N PRO A 21 53.08 -9.02 -4.64
CA PRO A 21 52.06 -10.06 -4.68
C PRO A 21 52.41 -11.18 -3.69
N GLY A 22 51.40 -11.63 -2.94
CA GLY A 22 51.46 -12.75 -2.00
C GLY A 22 50.06 -13.38 -1.84
N PRO A 23 49.97 -14.66 -1.46
CA PRO A 23 49.15 -15.64 -2.17
C PRO A 23 47.77 -15.88 -1.55
N GLY A 24 46.82 -16.27 -2.39
CA GLY A 24 45.86 -17.33 -2.09
C GLY A 24 44.77 -17.03 -1.05
N ALA A 25 43.56 -16.81 -1.58
CA ALA A 25 42.32 -17.40 -1.08
C ALA A 25 42.02 -17.26 0.42
N ASP A 26 41.35 -16.17 0.78
CA ASP A 26 40.07 -16.31 1.48
C ASP A 26 39.19 -15.11 1.12
N ALA A 27 38.24 -15.33 0.20
CA ALA A 27 37.26 -14.35 -0.21
C ALA A 27 36.19 -14.26 0.88
N GLY A 28 36.48 -13.48 1.92
CA GLY A 28 35.49 -12.99 2.88
C GLY A 28 34.76 -11.75 2.35
N GLU A 29 34.27 -11.79 1.10
CA GLU A 29 33.20 -10.90 0.67
C GLU A 29 31.96 -11.28 1.48
N GLY A 30 31.56 -10.42 2.41
CA GLY A 30 30.19 -10.48 2.87
C GLY A 30 29.25 -10.22 1.70
N PRO A 31 28.10 -10.92 1.66
CA PRO A 31 26.89 -10.24 1.29
C PRO A 31 25.99 -10.21 2.52
N ALA A 32 25.79 -9.00 3.04
CA ALA A 32 24.54 -8.62 3.66
C ALA A 32 23.43 -8.69 2.58
N GLY A 33 23.07 -9.92 2.16
CA GLY A 33 22.22 -10.18 1.01
C GLY A 33 21.36 -11.44 1.15
N VAL A 34 21.23 -11.99 2.37
CA VAL A 34 20.44 -13.20 2.63
C VAL A 34 19.01 -12.87 3.12
N HIS A 35 18.66 -11.60 3.28
CA HIS A 35 17.31 -11.19 3.73
C HIS A 35 16.33 -10.84 2.61
N GLU A 36 16.75 -10.92 1.33
CA GLU A 36 15.95 -10.46 0.19
C GLU A 36 15.54 -11.59 -0.77
N GLU A 37 15.75 -12.87 -0.39
CA GLU A 37 15.02 -14.00 -0.98
C GLU A 37 13.57 -13.95 -0.50
N SER A 38 12.88 -13.01 -1.14
CA SER A 38 11.55 -12.48 -0.96
C SER A 38 10.53 -13.53 -0.53
N LEU A 39 9.71 -13.18 0.47
CA LEU A 39 8.52 -13.96 0.87
C LEU A 39 7.63 -14.33 -0.33
N LEU A 40 7.71 -13.58 -1.44
CA LEU A 40 7.10 -13.90 -2.73
C LEU A 40 7.57 -15.21 -3.37
N ASN A 41 8.86 -15.55 -3.28
CA ASN A 41 9.38 -16.84 -3.77
C ASN A 41 8.91 -18.00 -2.88
N LEU A 42 8.75 -17.75 -1.57
CA LEU A 42 8.19 -18.71 -0.62
C LEU A 42 6.67 -18.91 -0.83
N ALA A 43 5.97 -17.88 -1.31
CA ALA A 43 4.56 -17.90 -1.62
C ALA A 43 4.27 -18.19 -3.10
N ALA A 44 4.98 -19.14 -3.74
CA ALA A 44 4.79 -19.44 -5.17
C ALA A 44 3.36 -19.90 -5.51
N GLY A 45 2.67 -20.56 -4.58
CA GLY A 45 1.30 -21.04 -4.76
C GLY A 45 0.24 -20.02 -4.37
N ARG A 46 -0.82 -19.90 -5.19
CA ARG A 46 -2.01 -19.07 -4.90
C ARG A 46 -2.54 -19.27 -3.48
N GLU A 47 -2.67 -20.51 -3.04
CA GLU A 47 -3.18 -20.85 -1.71
C GLU A 47 -2.24 -20.39 -0.58
N VAL A 48 -0.92 -20.42 -0.81
CA VAL A 48 0.08 -19.92 0.16
C VAL A 48 -0.02 -18.40 0.28
N LYS A 49 -0.20 -17.69 -0.83
CA LYS A 49 -0.42 -16.23 -0.83
C LYS A 49 -1.69 -15.87 -0.06
N ILE A 50 -2.79 -16.57 -0.30
CA ILE A 50 -4.05 -16.35 0.42
C ILE A 50 -3.89 -16.67 1.91
N ALA A 51 -3.21 -17.76 2.26
CA ALA A 51 -2.93 -18.10 3.66
C ALA A 51 -2.07 -17.02 4.34
N LEU A 52 -1.07 -16.48 3.63
CA LEU A 52 -0.24 -15.39 4.12
C LEU A 52 -1.08 -14.11 4.36
N LEU A 53 -1.94 -13.73 3.42
CA LEU A 53 -2.86 -12.61 3.55
C LEU A 53 -3.79 -12.77 4.77
N ARG A 54 -4.40 -13.95 4.95
CA ARG A 54 -5.29 -14.25 6.09
C ARG A 54 -4.59 -14.20 7.46
N ASN A 55 -3.27 -14.36 7.49
CA ASN A 55 -2.47 -14.28 8.71
C ASN A 55 -1.68 -12.97 8.82
N MET A 56 -1.90 -12.03 7.89
CA MET A 56 -1.14 -10.79 7.78
C MET A 56 -1.18 -9.95 9.05
N CYS A 57 -2.33 -9.92 9.74
CA CYS A 57 -2.45 -9.21 11.01
C CYS A 57 -1.64 -9.84 12.14
N VAL A 58 -1.63 -11.17 12.22
CA VAL A 58 -0.85 -11.91 13.23
C VAL A 58 0.64 -11.70 13.01
N LEU A 59 1.08 -11.68 11.74
CA LEU A 59 2.46 -11.36 11.38
C LEU A 59 2.81 -9.92 11.74
N ALA A 60 1.95 -8.95 11.42
CA ALA A 60 2.17 -7.56 11.78
C ALA A 60 2.28 -7.35 13.31
N ASP A 61 1.47 -8.07 14.10
CA ASP A 61 1.56 -8.04 15.57
C ASP A 61 2.86 -8.66 16.09
N SER A 62 3.38 -9.69 15.41
CA SER A 62 4.61 -10.37 15.78
C SER A 62 5.87 -9.58 15.38
N PHE A 63 5.82 -8.87 14.26
CA PHE A 63 6.91 -8.03 13.75
C PHE A 63 7.02 -6.70 14.48
N GLY A 64 5.90 -6.16 14.95
CA GLY A 64 5.86 -4.76 15.40
C GLY A 64 5.90 -3.79 14.22
N ARG A 65 5.87 -2.49 14.52
CA ARG A 65 5.57 -1.45 13.52
C ARG A 65 6.64 -1.32 12.43
N ASP A 66 7.91 -1.23 12.80
CA ASP A 66 8.99 -0.93 11.87
C ASP A 66 9.21 -2.09 10.90
N ASP A 67 9.21 -3.32 11.42
CA ASP A 67 9.36 -4.51 10.59
C ASP A 67 8.10 -4.78 9.74
N THR A 68 6.90 -4.45 10.23
CA THR A 68 5.70 -4.47 9.37
C THR A 68 5.87 -3.50 8.20
N HIS A 69 6.41 -2.31 8.44
CA HIS A 69 6.64 -1.33 7.39
C HIS A 69 7.69 -1.79 6.38
N ASN A 70 8.81 -2.35 6.86
CA ASN A 70 9.96 -2.71 6.02
C ASN A 70 9.76 -4.04 5.29
N PHE A 71 9.07 -4.99 5.91
CA PHE A 71 8.91 -6.34 5.37
C PHE A 71 7.52 -6.60 4.83
N LEU A 72 6.43 -6.19 5.51
CA LEU A 72 5.09 -6.59 5.09
C LEU A 72 4.49 -5.65 4.04
N LEU A 73 4.64 -4.34 4.23
CA LEU A 73 4.00 -3.34 3.36
C LEU A 73 4.49 -3.35 1.89
N PRO A 74 5.78 -3.59 1.58
CA PRO A 74 6.23 -3.62 0.19
C PRO A 74 5.53 -4.70 -0.65
N TYR A 75 5.05 -5.77 -0.02
CA TYR A 75 4.37 -6.87 -0.72
C TYR A 75 2.91 -6.59 -1.04
N LEU A 76 2.28 -5.57 -0.44
CA LEU A 76 0.87 -5.25 -0.69
C LEU A 76 0.61 -4.96 -2.18
N ILE A 77 1.52 -4.23 -2.82
CA ILE A 77 1.44 -3.93 -4.25
C ILE A 77 1.57 -5.22 -5.07
N SER A 78 2.44 -6.15 -4.67
CA SER A 78 2.60 -7.43 -5.36
C SER A 78 1.34 -8.31 -5.25
N PHE A 79 0.67 -8.37 -4.09
CA PHE A 79 -0.60 -9.07 -3.96
C PHE A 79 -1.71 -8.43 -4.79
N MET A 80 -1.76 -7.10 -4.83
CA MET A 80 -2.74 -6.39 -5.65
C MET A 80 -2.48 -6.54 -7.16
N ASN A 81 -1.24 -6.84 -7.57
CA ASN A 81 -0.88 -7.12 -8.96
C ASN A 81 -0.88 -8.61 -9.29
N ASP A 82 -1.34 -9.48 -8.40
CA ASP A 82 -1.35 -10.93 -8.63
C ASP A 82 -2.29 -11.30 -9.78
N PRO A 83 -1.90 -12.22 -10.69
CA PRO A 83 -2.77 -12.67 -11.77
C PRO A 83 -4.05 -13.34 -11.26
N ALA A 84 -3.99 -14.04 -10.12
CA ALA A 84 -5.16 -14.69 -9.53
C ALA A 84 -6.04 -13.66 -8.82
N TRP A 85 -7.28 -13.50 -9.30
CA TRP A 85 -8.24 -12.58 -8.70
C TRP A 85 -8.55 -12.95 -7.25
N GLU A 86 -8.44 -14.22 -6.85
CA GLU A 86 -8.65 -14.68 -5.49
C GLU A 86 -7.64 -14.05 -4.52
N VAL A 87 -6.38 -13.85 -4.97
CA VAL A 87 -5.33 -13.22 -4.17
C VAL A 87 -5.62 -11.74 -4.00
N ARG A 88 -6.01 -11.05 -5.10
CA ARG A 88 -6.38 -9.63 -5.06
C ARG A 88 -7.62 -9.37 -4.19
N ALA A 89 -8.61 -10.25 -4.26
CA ALA A 89 -9.81 -10.19 -3.42
C ALA A 89 -9.47 -10.43 -1.94
N ALA A 90 -8.69 -11.47 -1.63
CA ALA A 90 -8.22 -11.73 -0.27
C ALA A 90 -7.40 -10.55 0.28
N PHE A 91 -6.55 -9.94 -0.56
CA PHE A 91 -5.82 -8.74 -0.18
C PHE A 91 -6.77 -7.62 0.23
N CYS A 92 -7.81 -7.34 -0.56
CA CYS A 92 -8.77 -6.28 -0.26
C CYS A 92 -9.54 -6.51 1.07
N GLU A 93 -9.79 -7.75 1.46
CA GLU A 93 -10.44 -8.08 2.74
C GLU A 93 -9.47 -7.90 3.92
N GLU A 94 -8.24 -8.39 3.79
CA GLU A 94 -7.27 -8.45 4.88
C GLU A 94 -6.52 -7.13 5.09
N ALA A 95 -6.22 -6.39 4.02
CA ALA A 95 -5.48 -5.12 4.09
C ALA A 95 -6.22 -4.05 4.90
N ALA A 96 -7.54 -4.15 5.02
CA ALA A 96 -8.35 -3.26 5.86
C ALA A 96 -7.98 -3.35 7.34
N LEU A 97 -7.31 -4.41 7.80
CA LEU A 97 -7.00 -4.64 9.21
C LEU A 97 -5.62 -4.08 9.64
N LEU A 98 -4.75 -3.76 8.68
CA LEU A 98 -3.44 -3.14 8.90
C LEU A 98 -3.40 -1.67 9.37
N PRO A 99 -4.36 -0.79 9.02
CA PRO A 99 -4.23 0.66 9.22
C PRO A 99 -3.89 1.08 10.66
N LYS A 100 -4.49 0.43 11.65
CA LYS A 100 -4.22 0.72 13.07
C LYS A 100 -2.81 0.31 13.51
N LYS A 101 -2.20 -0.67 12.84
CA LYS A 101 -0.86 -1.19 13.15
C LYS A 101 0.23 -0.30 12.53
N VAL A 102 0.05 0.07 11.26
CA VAL A 102 1.03 0.83 10.47
C VAL A 102 0.86 2.35 10.54
N GLY A 103 -0.32 2.80 10.98
CA GLY A 103 -0.63 4.22 11.15
C GLY A 103 -1.00 4.94 9.85
N GLN A 104 -1.38 6.21 10.01
CA GLN A 104 -1.98 7.03 8.96
C GLN A 104 -1.09 7.20 7.73
N VAL A 105 0.20 7.52 7.92
CA VAL A 105 1.11 7.82 6.80
C VAL A 105 1.23 6.63 5.85
N SER A 106 1.49 5.44 6.38
CA SER A 106 1.54 4.20 5.59
C SER A 106 0.18 3.82 5.01
N THR A 107 -0.90 4.06 5.74
CA THR A 107 -2.25 3.78 5.24
C THR A 107 -2.57 4.63 4.00
N GLU A 108 -2.33 5.93 4.06
CA GLU A 108 -2.61 6.85 2.95
C GLU A 108 -1.60 6.72 1.81
N GLY A 109 -0.34 6.40 2.10
CA GLY A 109 0.72 6.30 1.10
C GLY A 109 0.84 4.95 0.41
N ILE A 110 0.29 3.87 0.99
CA ILE A 110 0.47 2.50 0.47
C ILE A 110 -0.86 1.77 0.35
N ILE A 111 -1.62 1.65 1.45
CA ILE A 111 -2.85 0.85 1.48
C ILE A 111 -3.95 1.49 0.61
N TRP A 112 -4.15 2.81 0.72
CA TRP A 112 -5.15 3.53 -0.05
C TRP A 112 -4.93 3.43 -1.58
N PRO A 113 -3.71 3.66 -2.11
CA PRO A 113 -3.42 3.43 -3.53
C PRO A 113 -3.78 2.02 -4.04
N CYS A 114 -3.58 0.98 -3.22
CA CYS A 114 -3.99 -0.37 -3.60
C CYS A 114 -5.52 -0.51 -3.69
N TYR A 115 -6.28 0.12 -2.79
CA TYR A 115 -7.74 0.17 -2.92
C TYR A 115 -8.20 1.00 -4.11
N GLU A 116 -7.55 2.12 -4.43
CA GLU A 116 -7.87 2.89 -5.64
C GLU A 116 -7.71 2.03 -6.90
N GLN A 117 -6.64 1.22 -6.96
CA GLN A 117 -6.45 0.26 -8.04
C GLN A 117 -7.56 -0.81 -8.04
N ALA A 118 -7.89 -1.37 -6.88
CA ALA A 118 -8.91 -2.42 -6.76
C ALA A 118 -10.33 -1.96 -7.14
N LEU A 119 -10.63 -0.67 -6.98
CA LEU A 119 -11.89 -0.07 -7.44
C LEU A 119 -12.04 -0.05 -8.98
N LEU A 120 -10.94 -0.27 -9.71
CA LEU A 120 -10.90 -0.33 -11.18
C LEU A 120 -10.66 -1.76 -11.70
N ASP A 121 -10.69 -2.77 -10.82
CA ASP A 121 -10.46 -4.17 -11.20
C ASP A 121 -11.57 -4.68 -12.12
N GLN A 122 -11.18 -5.48 -13.11
CA GLN A 122 -12.12 -6.06 -14.09
C GLN A 122 -12.94 -7.20 -13.48
N GLU A 123 -12.46 -7.83 -12.42
CA GLU A 123 -13.18 -8.88 -11.72
C GLU A 123 -14.12 -8.28 -10.66
N GLU A 124 -15.43 -8.43 -10.84
CA GLU A 124 -16.43 -7.86 -9.92
C GLU A 124 -16.24 -8.35 -8.47
N ARG A 125 -15.71 -9.55 -8.27
CA ARG A 125 -15.43 -10.11 -6.93
C ARG A 125 -14.35 -9.33 -6.20
N VAL A 126 -13.32 -8.86 -6.92
CA VAL A 126 -12.27 -8.02 -6.36
C VAL A 126 -12.83 -6.65 -6.03
N LEU A 127 -13.59 -6.03 -6.93
CA LEU A 127 -14.28 -4.75 -6.68
C LEU A 127 -15.20 -4.83 -5.44
N ARG A 128 -15.94 -5.92 -5.29
CA ARG A 128 -16.82 -6.14 -4.13
C ARG A 128 -16.02 -6.27 -2.83
N ALA A 129 -14.92 -7.04 -2.86
CA ALA A 129 -14.01 -7.16 -1.72
C ALA A 129 -13.37 -5.81 -1.36
N ALA A 130 -12.96 -5.03 -2.36
CA ALA A 130 -12.41 -3.68 -2.21
C ALA A 130 -13.39 -2.74 -1.50
N LEU A 131 -14.66 -2.72 -1.93
CA LEU A 131 -15.68 -1.88 -1.28
C LEU A 131 -15.93 -2.29 0.17
N ARG A 132 -15.99 -3.60 0.47
CA ARG A 132 -16.14 -4.08 1.86
C ARG A 132 -14.95 -3.71 2.73
N GLY A 133 -13.74 -3.91 2.20
CA GLY A 133 -12.50 -3.49 2.85
C GLY A 133 -12.45 -1.98 3.09
N LEU A 134 -12.87 -1.18 2.11
CA LEU A 134 -12.96 0.28 2.23
C LEU A 134 -13.97 0.73 3.28
N ALA A 135 -15.13 0.08 3.40
CA ALA A 135 -16.10 0.40 4.45
C ALA A 135 -15.50 0.14 5.85
N ALA A 136 -14.77 -0.97 6.00
CA ALA A 136 -14.05 -1.28 7.23
C ALA A 136 -12.90 -0.29 7.50
N LEU A 137 -12.12 0.07 6.48
CA LEU A 137 -11.03 1.06 6.56
C LEU A 137 -11.55 2.44 6.97
N ALA A 138 -12.59 2.92 6.29
CA ALA A 138 -13.22 4.22 6.56
C ALA A 138 -13.69 4.33 8.01
N SER A 139 -14.19 3.25 8.60
CA SER A 139 -14.71 3.22 9.97
C SER A 139 -13.63 3.33 11.07
N GLN A 140 -12.34 3.24 10.73
CA GLN A 140 -11.25 3.09 11.71
C GLN A 140 -10.64 4.40 12.24
N ARG A 141 -11.07 5.57 11.76
CA ARG A 141 -10.51 6.89 12.17
C ARG A 141 -9.01 7.08 11.90
N VAL A 142 -8.44 6.30 10.98
CA VAL A 142 -7.02 6.41 10.60
C VAL A 142 -6.80 7.42 9.47
N LEU A 143 -7.76 7.54 8.56
CA LEU A 143 -7.68 8.43 7.40
C LEU A 143 -7.93 9.88 7.80
N ARG A 144 -7.23 10.83 7.15
CA ARG A 144 -7.59 12.24 7.22
C ARG A 144 -8.97 12.44 6.61
N ARG A 145 -9.64 13.49 7.08
CA ARG A 145 -10.84 14.04 6.46
C ARG A 145 -10.73 14.16 4.93
N GLN A 146 -9.65 14.72 4.41
CA GLN A 146 -9.50 14.91 2.96
C GLN A 146 -9.50 13.57 2.22
N SER A 147 -8.84 12.56 2.78
CA SER A 147 -8.81 11.19 2.27
C SER A 147 -10.22 10.56 2.28
N LEU A 148 -11.01 10.80 3.33
CA LEU A 148 -12.41 10.35 3.40
C LEU A 148 -13.28 10.96 2.28
N VAL A 149 -13.06 12.24 1.95
CA VAL A 149 -13.76 12.90 0.83
C VAL A 149 -13.33 12.27 -0.50
N THR A 150 -12.04 12.02 -0.69
CA THR A 150 -11.52 11.34 -1.89
C THR A 150 -12.14 9.95 -2.06
N VAL A 151 -12.26 9.18 -0.96
CA VAL A 151 -12.95 7.88 -0.97
C VAL A 151 -14.38 8.03 -1.48
N ALA A 152 -15.14 9.01 -0.97
CA ALA A 152 -16.50 9.26 -1.44
C ALA A 152 -16.55 9.56 -2.93
N THR A 153 -15.67 10.43 -3.43
CA THR A 153 -15.61 10.79 -4.86
C THR A 153 -15.31 9.58 -5.74
N LYS A 154 -14.45 8.66 -5.29
CA LYS A 154 -14.11 7.44 -6.04
C LYS A 154 -15.22 6.40 -6.00
N VAL A 155 -15.97 6.33 -4.91
CA VAL A 155 -17.05 5.34 -4.74
C VAL A 155 -18.39 5.81 -5.30
N ALA A 156 -18.66 7.12 -5.35
CA ALA A 156 -19.93 7.67 -5.80
C ALA A 156 -20.42 7.17 -7.17
N PRO A 157 -19.57 7.03 -8.22
CA PRO A 157 -20.00 6.46 -9.50
C PRO A 157 -20.51 5.02 -9.41
N LEU A 158 -20.07 4.25 -8.41
CA LEU A 158 -20.49 2.85 -8.22
C LEU A 158 -21.93 2.72 -7.70
N LEU A 159 -22.56 3.84 -7.28
CA LEU A 159 -23.99 3.87 -6.94
C LEU A 159 -24.91 3.57 -8.12
N VAL A 160 -24.45 3.75 -9.36
CA VAL A 160 -25.21 3.43 -10.57
C VAL A 160 -24.71 2.16 -11.27
N HIS A 161 -23.85 1.38 -10.62
CA HIS A 161 -23.31 0.13 -11.18
C HIS A 161 -24.42 -0.89 -11.48
N PRO A 162 -24.36 -1.66 -12.58
CA PRO A 162 -25.40 -2.64 -12.95
C PRO A 162 -25.61 -3.72 -11.88
N SER A 163 -24.54 -4.21 -11.25
CA SER A 163 -24.63 -5.19 -10.17
C SER A 163 -25.20 -4.58 -8.88
N PRO A 164 -26.34 -5.09 -8.36
CA PRO A 164 -26.94 -4.60 -7.12
C PRO A 164 -26.05 -4.84 -5.91
N ALA A 165 -25.25 -5.92 -5.91
CA ALA A 165 -24.32 -6.20 -4.83
C ALA A 165 -23.22 -5.14 -4.71
N ILE A 166 -22.72 -4.62 -5.85
CA ILE A 166 -21.75 -3.52 -5.88
C ILE A 166 -22.39 -2.23 -5.37
N ARG A 167 -23.61 -1.90 -5.83
CA ARG A 167 -24.34 -0.71 -5.34
C ARG A 167 -24.51 -0.76 -3.83
N GLN A 168 -24.92 -1.91 -3.28
CA GLN A 168 -25.07 -2.10 -1.83
C GLN A 168 -23.73 -1.94 -1.08
N CYS A 169 -22.63 -2.45 -1.63
CA CYS A 169 -21.33 -2.26 -0.99
C CYS A 169 -20.88 -0.79 -1.07
N ALA A 170 -21.19 -0.08 -2.15
CA ALA A 170 -20.90 1.35 -2.28
C ALA A 170 -21.69 2.18 -1.24
N THR A 171 -22.98 1.88 -1.01
CA THR A 171 -23.74 2.56 0.06
C THR A 171 -23.16 2.27 1.44
N GLN A 172 -22.69 1.05 1.71
CA GLN A 172 -22.01 0.72 2.97
C GLN A 172 -20.75 1.56 3.20
N VAL A 173 -19.94 1.81 2.16
CA VAL A 173 -18.78 2.70 2.27
C VAL A 173 -19.24 4.13 2.61
N LEU A 174 -20.23 4.66 1.91
CA LEU A 174 -20.74 6.01 2.18
C LEU A 174 -21.32 6.12 3.60
N GLY A 175 -22.02 5.10 4.08
CA GLY A 175 -22.51 5.03 5.46
C GLY A 175 -21.37 5.06 6.47
N ALA A 176 -20.30 4.29 6.22
CA ALA A 176 -19.10 4.33 7.04
C ALA A 176 -18.48 5.73 7.08
N LEU A 177 -18.37 6.43 5.94
CA LEU A 177 -17.89 7.83 5.89
C LEU A 177 -18.79 8.78 6.70
N GLY A 178 -20.11 8.58 6.64
CA GLY A 178 -21.08 9.37 7.41
C GLY A 178 -20.86 9.29 8.93
N THR A 179 -20.38 8.17 9.44
CA THR A 179 -20.05 8.04 10.89
C THR A 179 -18.77 8.78 11.30
N GLN A 180 -17.96 9.22 10.34
CA GLN A 180 -16.65 9.85 10.58
C GLN A 180 -16.62 11.35 10.30
N LEU A 181 -17.57 11.84 9.51
CA LEU A 181 -17.67 13.23 9.09
C LEU A 181 -18.87 13.90 9.79
N SER A 182 -18.74 15.17 10.17
CA SER A 182 -19.90 15.90 10.70
C SER A 182 -20.94 16.15 9.60
N ALA A 183 -22.18 16.46 9.97
CA ALA A 183 -23.25 16.73 8.99
C ALA A 183 -22.88 17.87 8.02
N VAL A 184 -22.22 18.93 8.52
CA VAL A 184 -21.72 20.04 7.69
C VAL A 184 -20.70 19.54 6.68
N ASP A 185 -19.82 18.64 7.08
CA ASP A 185 -18.74 18.15 6.23
C ASP A 185 -19.24 17.22 5.14
N GLN A 186 -20.21 16.37 5.50
CA GLN A 186 -20.91 15.53 4.54
C GLN A 186 -21.60 16.41 3.50
N TYR A 187 -22.36 17.41 3.93
CA TYR A 187 -23.09 18.30 3.03
C TYR A 187 -22.18 19.14 2.13
N VAL A 188 -21.11 19.72 2.68
CA VAL A 188 -20.24 20.65 1.94
C VAL A 188 -19.25 19.93 1.03
N PHE A 189 -18.70 18.78 1.44
CA PHE A 189 -17.60 18.15 0.72
C PHE A 189 -17.95 16.82 0.07
N VAL A 190 -18.88 16.04 0.64
CA VAL A 190 -19.23 14.71 0.12
C VAL A 190 -20.43 14.76 -0.81
N MET A 191 -21.51 15.42 -0.40
CA MET A 191 -22.75 15.48 -1.18
C MET A 191 -22.57 16.02 -2.60
N PRO A 192 -21.75 17.05 -2.87
CA PRO A 192 -21.52 17.52 -4.24
C PRO A 192 -20.92 16.46 -5.15
N ALA A 193 -20.14 15.52 -4.60
CA ALA A 193 -19.57 14.40 -5.35
C ALA A 193 -20.55 13.23 -5.52
N VAL A 194 -21.50 13.05 -4.59
CA VAL A 194 -22.44 11.92 -4.56
C VAL A 194 -23.74 12.22 -5.31
N GLN A 195 -24.28 13.43 -5.16
CA GLN A 195 -25.58 13.84 -5.69
C GLN A 195 -25.75 13.63 -7.21
N PRO A 196 -24.72 13.81 -8.07
CA PRO A 196 -24.85 13.54 -9.51
C PRO A 196 -25.24 12.10 -9.87
N PHE A 197 -25.07 11.15 -8.94
CA PHE A 197 -25.37 9.73 -9.14
C PHE A 197 -26.70 9.30 -8.51
N LEU A 198 -27.43 10.22 -7.89
CA LEU A 198 -28.73 9.96 -7.26
C LEU A 198 -29.87 10.46 -8.13
N LYS A 199 -30.99 9.74 -8.12
CA LYS A 199 -32.23 10.16 -8.82
C LYS A 199 -33.07 11.14 -8.01
N ILE A 200 -32.84 11.20 -6.70
CA ILE A 200 -33.62 11.98 -5.74
C ILE A 200 -32.63 12.82 -4.95
N GLU A 201 -32.97 14.07 -4.67
CA GLU A 201 -32.19 14.88 -3.75
C GLU A 201 -32.31 14.33 -2.33
N VAL A 202 -31.17 14.19 -1.66
CA VAL A 202 -31.10 13.71 -0.27
C VAL A 202 -30.33 14.72 0.58
N SER A 203 -30.73 14.85 1.84
CA SER A 203 -30.19 15.86 2.75
C SER A 203 -28.83 15.47 3.36
N GLY A 204 -28.42 14.20 3.26
CA GLY A 204 -27.19 13.67 3.86
C GLY A 204 -26.93 12.21 3.48
N LEU A 205 -25.80 11.66 3.93
CA LEU A 205 -25.42 10.28 3.63
C LEU A 205 -26.32 9.26 4.32
N GLU A 206 -26.95 9.61 5.46
CA GLU A 206 -27.86 8.69 6.16
C GLU A 206 -29.07 8.27 5.33
N ALA A 207 -29.47 9.08 4.35
CA ALA A 207 -30.61 8.79 3.49
C ALA A 207 -30.26 7.87 2.29
N ILE A 208 -28.97 7.58 2.08
CA ILE A 208 -28.46 6.73 0.99
C ILE A 208 -28.25 5.28 1.46
N CYS A 209 -28.09 5.07 2.77
CA CYS A 209 -27.56 3.83 3.36
C CYS A 209 -28.63 2.94 3.98
#